data_AF-A0A1Y2AW90-F1
#
_entry.id   AF-A0A1Y2AW90-F1
#
_cell.length_a   1.000
_cell.length_b   1.000
_cell.length_c   1.000
_cell.angle_alpha   90.00
_cell.angle_beta   90.00
_cell.angle_gamma   90.00
#
_symmetry.space_group_name_H-M   'P 1'
#
loop_
_entity.id
_entity.type
_entity.pdbx_description
1 polymer ?
#
loop_
_entity_poly.entity_id
_entity_poly.type
_entity_poly.pdbx_seq_one_letter_code
_entity_poly.pdbx_strand_id
1 'polypeptide(L)'
;MFYKDFWDNQRYDVKDCVWFIDTLQKKIDDKKLFISIDTESYEFEHDKLTEFGWSIFKKNGEIIKNRHLIVKENMEYHNKVYVPDNRDHYNFGKSEIKELKEIIRELNEDLKKVNYIVGQGINNDIKDLKEINVDISKYKKMRATTVYEYGIIETMDLYMGYNTCYKHAKLEDELNNLNISYERLHNAGNDAYYTMKFFVEVLKKFDIHRLKYRSFLRRPSYTPSNNTKKEQEVEVEIEKEWIENDENNTRDKKDKDQDKEKNKRDQKNKKDKKIFHFKNDNLEIDLDDDDEDDLDGGEDFDSSELQAIMKEVEELDFSD
;
A
#
# COMPACT_ATOMS: atom_id res chain seq x y z
N MET A 1 10.07 30.90 11.02
CA MET A 1 11.03 30.92 9.90
C MET A 1 10.77 29.64 9.11
N PHE A 2 10.03 29.73 8.00
CA PHE A 2 9.57 28.57 7.24
C PHE A 2 10.78 27.88 6.60
N TYR A 3 11.11 26.67 7.08
CA TYR A 3 12.08 25.82 6.41
C TYR A 3 11.51 25.43 5.06
N LYS A 4 12.23 25.81 4.00
CA LYS A 4 11.95 25.45 2.63
C LYS A 4 12.46 24.03 2.46
N ASP A 5 11.62 23.06 2.77
CA ASP A 5 11.96 21.65 2.60
C ASP A 5 12.33 21.38 1.15
N PHE A 6 13.38 20.60 0.98
CA PHE A 6 14.00 20.17 -0.28
C PHE A 6 13.01 19.47 -1.25
N TRP A 7 11.77 19.23 -0.80
CA TRP A 7 10.73 18.45 -1.46
C TRP A 7 9.68 19.28 -2.21
N ASP A 8 9.68 20.62 -2.07
CA ASP A 8 8.46 21.42 -2.33
C ASP A 8 8.50 22.35 -3.57
N ASN A 9 9.43 22.14 -4.51
CA ASN A 9 9.58 23.02 -5.68
C ASN A 9 9.18 22.41 -7.03
N GLN A 10 8.67 21.18 -7.09
CA GLN A 10 8.14 20.63 -8.35
C GLN A 10 6.63 20.77 -8.40
N ARG A 11 6.15 21.70 -9.24
CA ARG A 11 4.75 21.70 -9.69
C ARG A 11 4.44 20.35 -10.35
N TYR A 12 3.49 19.63 -9.76
CA TYR A 12 3.08 18.32 -10.23
C TYR A 12 2.31 18.42 -11.55
N ASP A 13 2.76 17.67 -12.55
CA ASP A 13 1.96 17.48 -13.76
C ASP A 13 0.83 16.48 -13.45
N VAL A 14 -0.41 16.90 -13.66
CA VAL A 14 -1.60 16.03 -13.56
C VAL A 14 -1.42 14.77 -14.41
N LYS A 15 -0.68 14.85 -15.52
CA LYS A 15 -0.31 13.68 -16.33
C LYS A 15 0.42 12.61 -15.51
N ASP A 16 1.40 13.01 -14.70
CA ASP A 16 2.17 12.08 -13.87
C ASP A 16 1.30 11.46 -12.79
N CYS A 17 0.40 12.24 -12.19
CA CYS A 17 -0.59 11.76 -11.24
C CYS A 17 -1.54 10.71 -11.86
N VAL A 18 -2.00 10.92 -13.10
CA VAL A 18 -2.83 9.94 -13.84
C VAL A 18 -2.05 8.64 -14.06
N TRP A 19 -0.81 8.74 -14.56
CA TRP A 19 0.05 7.57 -14.75
C TRP A 19 0.41 6.86 -13.45
N PHE A 20 0.46 7.60 -12.35
CA PHE A 20 0.73 7.02 -11.05
C PHE A 20 -0.36 6.05 -10.62
N ILE A 21 -1.63 6.44 -10.73
CA ILE A 21 -2.76 5.57 -10.40
C ILE A 21 -2.74 4.29 -11.26
N ASP A 22 -2.56 4.44 -12.59
CA ASP A 22 -2.45 3.31 -13.51
C ASP A 22 -1.28 2.37 -13.17
N THR A 23 -0.15 2.96 -12.79
CA THR A 23 1.06 2.22 -12.39
C THR A 23 0.80 1.43 -11.10
N LEU A 24 0.18 2.03 -10.08
CA LEU A 24 -0.19 1.34 -8.84
C LEU A 24 -1.16 0.18 -9.11
N GLN A 25 -2.14 0.38 -10.00
CA GLN A 25 -3.08 -0.67 -10.41
C GLN A 25 -2.39 -1.85 -11.12
N LYS A 26 -1.43 -1.59 -12.02
CA LYS A 26 -0.84 -2.64 -12.86
C LYS A 26 0.38 -3.32 -12.26
N LYS A 27 1.22 -2.58 -11.53
CA LYS A 27 2.55 -3.06 -11.12
C LYS A 27 2.63 -3.53 -9.68
N ILE A 28 1.69 -3.14 -8.81
CA ILE A 28 1.67 -3.64 -7.43
C ILE A 28 0.83 -4.91 -7.35
N ASP A 29 1.44 -5.99 -6.87
CA ASP A 29 0.80 -7.29 -6.63
C ASP A 29 -0.24 -7.23 -5.49
N ASP A 30 -1.33 -7.98 -5.63
CA ASP A 30 -2.46 -7.98 -4.68
C ASP A 30 -2.11 -8.58 -3.30
N LYS A 31 -1.00 -9.32 -3.19
CA LYS A 31 -0.49 -9.89 -1.93
C LYS A 31 0.30 -8.87 -1.10
N LYS A 32 0.68 -7.73 -1.68
CA LYS A 32 1.45 -6.70 -0.97
C LYS A 32 0.57 -6.03 0.08
N LEU A 33 1.21 -5.66 1.20
CA LEU A 33 0.54 -5.01 2.30
C LEU A 33 0.84 -3.51 2.31
N PHE A 34 -0.19 -2.76 2.65
CA PHE A 34 -0.16 -1.31 2.78
C PHE A 34 -0.43 -0.97 4.25
N ILE A 35 0.16 0.13 4.71
CA ILE A 35 -0.20 0.79 5.94
C ILE A 35 -0.59 2.22 5.60
N SER A 36 -1.78 2.64 5.99
CA SER A 36 -2.12 4.05 6.05
C SER A 36 -1.82 4.57 7.44
N ILE A 37 -1.13 5.70 7.55
CA ILE A 37 -0.71 6.29 8.83
C ILE A 37 -1.16 7.75 8.84
N ASP A 38 -1.61 8.20 10.00
CA ASP A 38 -1.91 9.59 10.32
C ASP A 38 -1.46 9.85 11.77
N THR A 39 -0.96 11.06 12.02
CA THR A 39 -0.55 11.53 13.34
C THR A 39 -1.17 12.88 13.66
N GLU A 40 -1.62 13.05 14.91
CA GLU A 40 -2.11 14.35 15.38
C GLU A 40 -1.12 14.94 16.39
N SER A 41 -0.83 16.24 16.22
CA SER A 41 0.01 17.02 17.13
C SER A 41 -0.80 18.12 17.82
N TYR A 42 -0.32 18.58 18.97
CA TYR A 42 -0.95 19.70 19.66
C TYR A 42 -0.85 20.98 18.82
N GLU A 43 -1.98 21.66 18.62
CA GLU A 43 -2.13 22.77 17.69
C GLU A 43 -1.30 24.03 18.03
N PHE A 44 -0.72 24.10 19.23
CA PHE A 44 0.17 25.19 19.66
C PHE A 44 1.65 24.77 19.74
N GLU A 45 1.94 23.48 19.86
CA GLU A 45 3.29 22.92 19.99
C GLU A 45 3.37 21.60 19.21
N HIS A 46 3.75 21.69 17.93
CA HIS A 46 3.70 20.56 17.01
C HIS A 46 4.70 19.42 17.32
N ASP A 47 5.64 19.61 18.25
CA ASP A 47 6.50 18.53 18.77
C ASP A 47 5.76 17.62 19.75
N LYS A 48 4.56 18.02 20.22
CA LYS A 48 3.72 17.21 21.10
C LYS A 48 2.78 16.34 20.28
N LEU A 49 3.24 15.16 19.89
CA LEU A 49 2.38 14.14 19.27
C LEU A 49 1.36 13.63 20.29
N THR A 50 0.08 13.69 19.93
CA THR A 50 -1.05 13.37 20.81
C THR A 50 -1.72 12.06 20.43
N GLU A 51 -1.78 11.74 19.13
CA GLU A 51 -2.44 10.55 18.62
C GLU A 51 -1.64 9.91 17.47
N PHE A 52 -1.78 8.59 17.35
CA PHE A 52 -1.33 7.81 16.21
C PHE A 52 -2.47 6.95 15.70
N GLY A 53 -2.69 7.00 14.39
CA GLY A 53 -3.61 6.11 13.71
C GLY A 53 -2.91 5.33 12.63
N TRP A 54 -3.23 4.04 12.52
CA TRP A 54 -2.88 3.32 11.32
C TRP A 54 -3.84 2.20 10.95
N SER A 55 -3.94 1.95 9.65
CA SER A 55 -4.70 0.86 9.06
C SER A 55 -3.80 0.02 8.17
N ILE A 56 -3.70 -1.29 8.43
CA ILE A 56 -2.99 -2.24 7.57
C ILE A 56 -4.01 -2.95 6.70
N PHE A 57 -3.77 -2.97 5.40
CA PHE A 57 -4.73 -3.48 4.43
C PHE A 57 -4.04 -4.05 3.18
N LYS A 58 -4.80 -4.83 2.41
CA LYS A 58 -4.43 -5.28 1.06
C LYS A 58 -5.02 -4.36 0.00
N LYS A 59 -4.45 -4.39 -1.20
CA LYS A 59 -4.89 -3.57 -2.35
C LYS A 59 -6.39 -3.67 -2.67
N ASN A 60 -7.01 -4.83 -2.43
CA ASN A 60 -8.44 -5.05 -2.64
C ASN A 60 -9.36 -4.38 -1.58
N GLY A 61 -8.77 -3.83 -0.51
CA GLY A 61 -9.46 -3.21 0.62
C GLY A 61 -9.78 -4.15 1.79
N GLU A 62 -9.27 -5.37 1.77
CA GLU A 62 -9.30 -6.25 2.94
C GLU A 62 -8.45 -5.63 4.06
N ILE A 63 -9.08 -5.40 5.21
CA ILE A 63 -8.44 -4.81 6.38
C ILE A 63 -7.85 -5.93 7.22
N ILE A 64 -6.56 -5.80 7.55
CA ILE A 64 -5.82 -6.71 8.42
C ILE A 64 -5.82 -6.19 9.86
N LYS A 65 -5.65 -4.87 10.02
CA LYS A 65 -5.54 -4.23 11.34
C LYS A 65 -5.98 -2.77 11.25
N ASN A 66 -6.71 -2.28 12.24
CA ASN A 66 -6.89 -0.85 12.47
C ASN A 66 -6.47 -0.53 13.89
N ARG A 67 -5.82 0.62 14.09
CA ARG A 67 -5.35 1.07 15.39
C ARG A 67 -5.62 2.56 15.55
N HIS A 68 -5.91 2.92 16.79
CA HIS A 68 -5.92 4.28 17.25
C HIS A 68 -5.29 4.31 18.64
N LEU A 69 -4.19 5.05 18.79
CA LEU A 69 -3.44 5.14 20.03
C LEU A 69 -3.32 6.59 20.46
N ILE A 70 -3.52 6.82 21.75
CA ILE A 70 -3.35 8.13 22.38
C ILE A 70 -2.05 8.09 23.18
N VAL A 71 -1.22 9.12 22.99
CA VAL A 71 0.07 9.26 23.65
C VAL A 71 -0.12 9.62 25.11
N LYS A 72 0.20 8.69 26.01
CA LYS A 72 -0.01 8.82 27.45
C LYS A 72 0.68 10.06 28.04
N GLU A 73 1.88 10.36 27.56
CA GLU A 73 2.71 11.48 28.00
C GLU A 73 2.07 12.84 27.67
N ASN A 74 1.25 12.90 26.61
CA ASN A 74 0.70 14.14 26.07
C ASN A 74 -0.83 14.24 26.24
N MET A 75 -1.42 13.45 27.14
CA MET A 75 -2.87 13.38 27.38
C MET A 75 -3.51 14.72 27.76
N GLU A 76 -2.74 15.62 28.38
CA GLU A 76 -3.19 16.95 28.82
C GLU A 76 -3.32 17.96 27.68
N TYR A 77 -2.70 17.68 26.52
CA TYR A 77 -2.80 18.52 25.33
C TYR A 77 -4.04 18.15 24.52
N HIS A 78 -4.84 19.16 24.17
CA HIS A 78 -6.12 19.00 23.50
C HIS A 78 -6.29 20.05 22.41
N ASN A 79 -6.59 19.62 21.18
CA ASN A 79 -6.87 20.50 20.06
C ASN A 79 -8.33 20.97 20.11
N LYS A 80 -8.59 22.28 20.16
CA LYS A 80 -9.97 22.81 20.25
C LYS A 80 -10.18 24.12 19.50
N VAL A 81 -9.11 24.83 19.16
CA VAL A 81 -9.18 26.19 18.63
C VAL A 81 -9.19 26.19 17.10
N TYR A 82 -8.26 25.46 16.48
CA TYR A 82 -8.10 25.38 15.03
C TYR A 82 -8.54 24.02 14.48
N VAL A 83 -8.38 22.96 15.26
CA VAL A 83 -8.74 21.59 14.88
C VAL A 83 -9.72 21.00 15.90
N PRO A 84 -10.80 20.31 15.47
CA PRO A 84 -11.72 19.62 16.37
C PRO A 84 -11.04 18.55 17.23
N ASP A 85 -11.44 18.45 18.50
CA ASP A 85 -11.02 17.39 19.43
C ASP A 85 -11.85 16.11 19.20
N ASN A 86 -11.45 15.26 18.25
CA ASN A 86 -12.11 13.97 18.03
C ASN A 86 -11.32 12.77 18.59
N ARG A 87 -10.29 13.01 19.40
CA ARG A 87 -9.42 12.01 20.01
C ARG A 87 -10.13 10.81 20.63
N ASP A 88 -11.21 11.06 21.37
CA ASP A 88 -11.95 10.01 22.09
C ASP A 88 -13.05 9.36 21.23
N HIS A 89 -13.15 9.70 19.94
CA HIS A 89 -14.24 9.29 19.03
C HIS A 89 -13.75 8.38 17.90
N TYR A 90 -13.01 7.34 18.25
CA TYR A 90 -12.56 6.33 17.29
C TYR A 90 -13.70 5.42 16.85
N ASN A 91 -13.97 5.37 15.54
CA ASN A 91 -15.12 4.66 14.97
C ASN A 91 -14.87 3.16 14.73
N PHE A 92 -13.61 2.72 14.69
CA PHE A 92 -13.23 1.38 14.23
C PHE A 92 -12.70 0.47 15.33
N GLY A 93 -13.00 0.78 16.59
CA GLY A 93 -12.59 -0.01 17.74
C GLY A 93 -12.58 0.80 19.02
N LYS A 94 -11.53 0.63 19.82
CA LYS A 94 -11.28 1.41 21.03
C LYS A 94 -9.92 2.08 20.92
N SER A 95 -9.85 3.34 21.34
CA SER A 95 -8.58 4.04 21.51
C SER A 95 -7.76 3.36 22.62
N GLU A 96 -6.47 3.14 22.35
CA GLU A 96 -5.53 2.59 23.33
C GLU A 96 -4.63 3.70 23.87
N ILE A 97 -4.59 3.90 25.19
CA ILE A 97 -3.66 4.85 25.81
C ILE A 97 -2.33 4.12 26.05
N LYS A 98 -1.25 4.60 25.44
CA LYS A 98 0.07 3.96 25.52
C LYS A 98 1.20 4.97 25.66
N GLU A 99 2.29 4.52 26.26
CA GLU A 99 3.55 5.29 26.28
C GLU A 99 4.11 5.41 24.87
N LEU A 100 4.64 6.57 24.49
CA LEU A 100 5.14 6.85 23.14
C LEU A 100 6.14 5.78 22.67
N LYS A 101 7.03 5.33 23.55
CA LYS A 101 7.99 4.25 23.25
C LYS A 101 7.32 2.93 22.84
N GLU A 102 6.17 2.61 23.43
CA GLU A 102 5.42 1.39 23.10
C GLU A 102 4.74 1.52 21.74
N ILE A 103 4.19 2.71 21.44
CA ILE A 103 3.63 3.04 20.13
C ILE A 103 4.71 2.90 19.04
N ILE A 104 5.89 3.50 19.24
CA ILE A 104 7.03 3.42 18.31
C ILE A 104 7.43 1.96 18.07
N ARG A 105 7.57 1.16 19.14
CA ARG A 105 7.92 -0.25 19.04
C ARG A 105 6.91 -1.03 18.20
N GLU A 106 5.61 -0.86 18.47
CA GLU A 106 4.56 -1.57 17.75
C GLU A 106 4.44 -1.13 16.29
N LEU A 107 4.56 0.17 16.02
CA LEU A 107 4.55 0.70 14.66
C LEU A 107 5.74 0.14 13.87
N ASN A 108 6.94 0.09 14.45
CA ASN A 108 8.11 -0.54 13.82
C ASN A 108 7.87 -2.02 13.50
N GLU A 109 7.25 -2.78 14.41
CA GLU A 109 6.90 -4.19 14.16
C GLU A 109 5.88 -4.38 13.02
N ASP A 110 4.93 -3.46 12.90
CA ASP A 110 3.98 -3.45 11.78
C ASP A 110 4.67 -3.01 10.48
N LEU A 111 5.54 -2.00 10.53
CA LEU A 111 6.32 -1.52 9.38
C LEU A 111 7.30 -2.58 8.83
N LYS A 112 7.75 -3.54 9.64
CA LYS A 112 8.53 -4.69 9.14
C LYS A 112 7.73 -5.56 8.18
N LYS A 113 6.41 -5.61 8.32
CA LYS A 113 5.51 -6.55 7.62
C LYS A 113 4.86 -5.97 6.36
N VAL A 114 4.92 -4.65 6.18
CA VAL A 114 4.25 -3.95 5.07
C VAL A 114 5.24 -3.47 4.02
N ASN A 115 4.71 -3.27 2.81
CA ASN A 115 5.46 -2.81 1.64
C ASN A 115 5.27 -1.32 1.41
N TYR A 116 4.07 -0.78 1.66
CA TYR A 116 3.74 0.58 1.24
C TYR A 116 3.16 1.40 2.40
N ILE A 117 3.65 2.63 2.57
CA ILE A 117 3.04 3.65 3.42
C ILE A 117 2.14 4.54 2.55
N VAL A 118 0.94 4.82 3.01
CA VAL A 118 -0.06 5.67 2.33
C VAL A 118 -0.51 6.76 3.30
N GLY A 119 -0.52 8.02 2.85
CA GLY A 119 -1.03 9.11 3.69
C GLY A 119 -1.48 10.30 2.88
N GLN A 120 -2.23 11.18 3.54
CA GLN A 120 -2.73 12.43 3.00
C GLN A 120 -1.88 13.57 3.58
N GLY A 121 -1.04 14.20 2.75
CA GLY A 121 -0.05 15.16 3.28
C GLY A 121 1.08 14.48 4.04
N ILE A 122 1.39 13.25 3.64
CA ILE A 122 2.22 12.28 4.36
C ILE A 122 3.61 12.78 4.71
N ASN A 123 4.10 13.85 4.08
CA ASN A 123 5.39 14.43 4.44
C ASN A 123 5.45 14.91 5.90
N ASN A 124 4.33 15.42 6.44
CA ASN A 124 4.25 15.85 7.84
C ASN A 124 4.37 14.63 8.77
N ASP A 125 3.57 13.59 8.54
CA ASP A 125 3.65 12.36 9.34
C ASP A 125 5.03 11.71 9.23
N ILE A 126 5.62 11.68 8.03
CA ILE A 126 6.97 11.14 7.79
C ILE A 126 8.04 11.94 8.54
N LYS A 127 7.85 13.26 8.70
CA LYS A 127 8.73 14.08 9.52
C LYS A 127 8.57 13.73 11.00
N ASP A 128 7.33 13.70 11.49
CA ASP A 128 7.01 13.38 12.88
C ASP A 128 7.53 11.99 13.28
N LEU A 129 7.33 10.99 12.42
CA LEU A 129 7.87 9.64 12.58
C LEU A 129 9.40 9.60 12.67
N LYS A 130 10.10 10.42 11.87
CA LYS A 130 11.57 10.50 11.93
C LYS A 130 12.05 11.17 13.20
N GLU A 131 11.39 12.24 13.65
CA GLU A 131 11.77 12.96 14.86
C GLU A 131 11.70 12.06 16.11
N ILE A 132 10.80 11.07 16.11
CA ILE A 132 10.68 10.07 17.17
C ILE A 132 11.43 8.75 16.89
N ASN A 133 12.30 8.71 15.87
CA ASN A 133 13.12 7.54 15.51
C ASN A 133 12.34 6.28 15.09
N VAL A 134 11.19 6.43 14.43
CA VAL A 134 10.54 5.31 13.73
C VAL A 134 11.33 5.00 12.44
N ASP A 135 11.67 3.73 12.22
CA ASP A 135 12.47 3.32 11.07
C ASP A 135 11.61 3.20 9.81
N ILE A 136 11.71 4.24 8.98
CA ILE A 136 11.11 4.28 7.64
C ILE A 136 12.18 4.38 6.54
N SER A 137 13.45 4.11 6.86
CA SER A 137 14.59 4.32 5.96
C SER A 137 14.51 3.48 4.68
N LYS A 138 13.89 2.29 4.75
CA LYS A 138 13.69 1.41 3.59
C LYS A 138 12.68 1.94 2.57
N TYR A 139 11.77 2.85 2.97
CA TYR A 139 10.68 3.31 2.10
C TYR A 139 11.12 4.49 1.23
N LYS A 140 10.74 4.43 -0.05
CA LYS A 140 11.07 5.48 -1.03
C LYS A 140 9.80 6.10 -1.58
N LYS A 141 9.78 7.44 -1.70
CA LYS A 141 8.64 8.14 -2.31
C LYS A 141 8.41 7.68 -3.74
N MET A 142 7.19 7.25 -4.03
CA MET A 142 6.75 6.79 -5.34
C MET A 142 5.95 7.88 -6.04
N ARG A 143 6.15 8.01 -7.35
CA ARG A 143 5.48 8.99 -8.21
C ARG A 143 5.49 8.52 -9.66
N ALA A 144 4.58 9.06 -10.47
CA ALA A 144 4.50 8.79 -11.90
C ALA A 144 4.59 7.28 -12.18
N THR A 145 5.54 6.84 -12.98
CA THR A 145 5.70 5.42 -13.35
C THR A 145 6.63 4.63 -12.43
N THR A 146 7.14 5.24 -11.35
CA THR A 146 8.14 4.66 -10.45
C THR A 146 7.50 3.81 -9.37
N VAL A 147 7.93 2.54 -9.27
CA VAL A 147 7.50 1.59 -8.23
C VAL A 147 8.73 1.00 -7.57
N TYR A 148 8.74 1.02 -6.25
CA TYR A 148 9.72 0.35 -5.41
C TYR A 148 9.08 -0.83 -4.69
N GLU A 149 9.91 -1.76 -4.20
CA GLU A 149 9.46 -2.84 -3.32
C GLU A 149 8.92 -2.30 -1.98
N TYR A 150 9.50 -1.20 -1.50
CA TYR A 150 9.05 -0.44 -0.34
C TYR A 150 8.81 1.02 -0.69
N GLY A 151 7.55 1.47 -0.66
CA GLY A 151 7.13 2.75 -1.22
C GLY A 151 6.35 3.66 -0.26
N ILE A 152 6.45 4.98 -0.46
CA ILE A 152 5.56 5.98 0.17
C ILE A 152 4.68 6.58 -0.91
N ILE A 153 3.37 6.59 -0.66
CA ILE A 153 2.32 7.04 -1.58
C ILE A 153 1.57 8.20 -0.94
N GLU A 154 1.54 9.34 -1.64
CA GLU A 154 0.78 10.54 -1.26
C GLU A 154 -0.60 10.50 -1.92
N THR A 155 -1.68 10.47 -1.14
CA THR A 155 -3.04 10.38 -1.69
C THR A 155 -3.49 11.65 -2.41
N MET A 156 -2.92 12.82 -2.09
CA MET A 156 -3.19 14.03 -2.86
C MET A 156 -2.75 13.91 -4.33
N ASP A 157 -1.67 13.17 -4.61
CA ASP A 157 -1.25 12.88 -6.00
C ASP A 157 -2.32 12.02 -6.70
N LEU A 158 -2.94 11.07 -5.98
CA LEU A 158 -4.02 10.23 -6.50
C LEU A 158 -5.30 11.04 -6.73
N TYR A 159 -5.64 11.96 -5.82
CA TYR A 159 -6.78 12.87 -5.98
C TYR A 159 -6.64 13.73 -7.24
N MET A 160 -5.47 14.34 -7.43
CA MET A 160 -5.15 15.16 -8.60
C MET A 160 -5.28 14.36 -9.90
N GLY A 161 -4.73 13.14 -9.93
CA GLY A 161 -4.80 12.26 -11.08
C GLY A 161 -6.22 11.80 -11.38
N TYR A 162 -6.97 11.39 -10.35
CA TYR A 162 -8.33 10.91 -10.50
C TYR A 162 -9.26 12.02 -10.99
N ASN A 163 -9.14 13.23 -10.45
CA ASN A 163 -9.98 14.38 -10.78
C ASN A 163 -9.47 15.24 -11.93
N THR A 164 -8.29 14.93 -12.46
CA THR A 164 -7.63 15.72 -13.51
C THR A 164 -7.50 17.21 -13.13
N CYS A 165 -7.10 17.49 -11.89
CA CYS A 165 -7.03 18.85 -11.33
C CYS A 165 -5.68 19.14 -10.67
N TYR A 166 -5.31 20.42 -10.61
CA TYR A 166 -4.04 20.89 -10.01
C TYR A 166 -4.16 21.29 -8.53
N LYS A 167 -5.31 21.00 -7.90
CA LYS A 167 -5.56 21.38 -6.50
C LYS A 167 -5.36 20.17 -5.61
N HIS A 168 -4.56 20.37 -4.58
CA HIS A 168 -4.53 19.49 -3.41
C HIS A 168 -5.87 19.59 -2.68
N ALA A 169 -6.28 18.48 -2.08
CA ALA A 169 -7.55 18.33 -1.39
C ALA A 169 -7.30 17.96 0.07
N LYS A 170 -8.18 18.43 0.96
CA LYS A 170 -8.25 17.86 2.30
C LYS A 170 -8.91 16.49 2.23
N LEU A 171 -8.65 15.61 3.21
CA LEU A 171 -9.25 14.27 3.26
C LEU A 171 -10.79 14.32 3.11
N GLU A 172 -11.45 15.30 3.73
CA GLU A 172 -12.88 15.57 3.54
C GLU A 172 -13.28 15.75 2.06
N ASP A 173 -12.54 16.55 1.30
CA ASP A 173 -12.80 16.77 -0.13
C ASP A 173 -12.56 15.48 -0.94
N GLU A 174 -11.52 14.72 -0.60
CA GLU A 174 -11.18 13.44 -1.23
C GLU A 174 -12.32 12.42 -1.06
N LEU A 175 -12.87 12.30 0.15
CA LEU A 175 -13.95 11.38 0.48
C LEU A 175 -15.29 11.82 -0.16
N ASN A 176 -15.61 13.11 -0.08
CA ASN A 176 -16.81 13.68 -0.71
C ASN A 176 -16.80 13.47 -2.23
N ASN A 177 -15.64 13.63 -2.88
CA ASN A 177 -15.49 13.41 -4.31
C ASN A 177 -15.85 11.98 -4.75
N LEU A 178 -15.65 10.98 -3.89
CA LEU A 178 -15.97 9.58 -4.15
C LEU A 178 -17.32 9.14 -3.58
N ASN A 179 -18.08 10.06 -2.96
CA ASN A 179 -19.30 9.81 -2.18
C ASN A 179 -19.08 8.76 -1.07
N ILE A 180 -17.92 8.83 -0.38
CA ILE A 180 -17.64 8.00 0.79
C ILE A 180 -18.13 8.76 2.02
N SER A 181 -19.06 8.17 2.75
CA SER A 181 -19.49 8.72 4.04
C SER A 181 -18.38 8.59 5.06
N TYR A 182 -18.15 9.66 5.81
CA TYR A 182 -17.17 9.73 6.88
C TYR A 182 -17.75 10.44 8.10
N GLU A 183 -17.13 10.19 9.24
CA GLU A 183 -17.49 10.81 10.51
C GLU A 183 -16.22 10.97 11.35
N ARG A 184 -16.16 12.00 12.18
CA ARG A 184 -15.12 12.19 13.21
C ARG A 184 -13.68 12.19 12.64
N LEU A 185 -13.46 12.94 11.54
CA LEU A 185 -12.10 13.31 11.11
C LEU A 185 -11.41 14.14 12.21
N HIS A 186 -10.09 14.24 12.18
CA HIS A 186 -9.25 14.72 13.30
C HIS A 186 -9.25 13.76 14.49
N ASN A 187 -9.31 12.48 14.16
CA ASN A 187 -8.98 11.38 15.03
C ASN A 187 -8.05 10.51 14.20
N ALA A 188 -6.79 10.40 14.60
CA ALA A 188 -5.76 9.85 13.73
C ALA A 188 -6.13 8.44 13.20
N GLY A 189 -6.79 7.62 14.03
CA GLY A 189 -7.24 6.29 13.65
C GLY A 189 -8.36 6.29 12.60
N ASN A 190 -9.30 7.23 12.70
CA ASN A 190 -10.33 7.43 11.68
C ASN A 190 -9.72 7.94 10.38
N ASP A 191 -8.81 8.91 10.46
CA ASP A 191 -8.17 9.53 9.29
C ASP A 191 -7.31 8.53 8.52
N ALA A 192 -6.54 7.69 9.22
CA ALA A 192 -5.82 6.58 8.60
C ALA A 192 -6.77 5.56 7.91
N TYR A 193 -7.91 5.23 8.53
CA TYR A 193 -8.89 4.35 7.91
C TYR A 193 -9.52 4.98 6.66
N TYR A 194 -9.92 6.25 6.72
CA TYR A 194 -10.56 6.92 5.60
C TYR A 194 -9.59 7.21 4.46
N THR A 195 -8.32 7.51 4.77
CA THR A 195 -7.24 7.60 3.78
C THR A 195 -7.05 6.27 3.05
N MET A 196 -7.04 5.14 3.78
CA MET A 196 -7.06 3.81 3.18
C MET A 196 -8.28 3.60 2.28
N LYS A 197 -9.48 3.98 2.73
CA LYS A 197 -10.71 3.84 1.94
C LYS A 197 -10.65 4.65 0.65
N PHE A 198 -10.20 5.90 0.73
CA PHE A 198 -10.00 6.74 -0.44
C PHE A 198 -9.03 6.08 -1.43
N PHE A 199 -7.85 5.66 -0.95
CA PHE A 199 -6.85 5.00 -1.77
C PHE A 199 -7.41 3.79 -2.52
N VAL A 200 -8.08 2.88 -1.81
CA VAL A 200 -8.67 1.66 -2.39
C VAL A 200 -9.77 2.02 -3.40
N GLU A 201 -10.63 2.98 -3.08
CA GLU A 201 -11.74 3.38 -3.96
C GLU A 201 -11.26 4.08 -5.23
N VAL A 202 -10.19 4.89 -5.17
CA VAL A 202 -9.53 5.43 -6.36
C VAL A 202 -9.03 4.29 -7.23
N LEU A 203 -8.27 3.34 -6.66
CA LEU A 203 -7.75 2.20 -7.42
C LEU A 203 -8.85 1.29 -7.98
N LYS A 204 -10.04 1.22 -7.37
CA LYS A 204 -11.16 0.45 -7.93
C LYS A 204 -11.90 1.18 -9.03
N LYS A 205 -12.10 2.49 -8.90
CA LYS A 205 -12.92 3.30 -9.82
C LYS A 205 -12.13 3.88 -10.98
N PHE A 206 -10.81 3.95 -10.88
CA PHE A 206 -9.96 4.50 -11.92
C PHE A 206 -9.90 3.56 -13.14
N ASP A 207 -10.08 4.15 -14.30
CA ASP A 207 -9.97 3.49 -15.61
C ASP A 207 -9.32 4.49 -16.56
N ILE A 208 -8.08 4.21 -16.95
CA ILE A 208 -7.26 5.08 -17.81
C ILE A 208 -7.90 5.31 -19.18
N HIS A 209 -8.80 4.44 -19.64
CA HIS A 209 -9.45 4.57 -20.94
C HIS A 209 -10.64 5.53 -20.95
N ARG A 210 -11.06 6.07 -19.79
CA ARG A 210 -12.12 7.08 -19.73
C ARG A 210 -11.75 8.32 -20.53
N LEU A 211 -12.75 8.93 -21.17
CA LEU A 211 -12.56 10.09 -22.07
C LEU A 211 -11.76 11.23 -21.45
N LYS A 212 -11.97 11.52 -20.16
CA LYS A 212 -11.25 12.58 -19.43
C LYS A 212 -9.74 12.37 -19.36
N TYR A 213 -9.25 11.15 -19.56
CA TYR A 213 -7.82 10.84 -19.52
C TYR A 213 -7.13 10.79 -20.89
N ARG A 214 -7.89 10.86 -22.00
CA ARG A 214 -7.35 10.72 -23.36
C ARG A 214 -6.25 11.71 -23.71
N SER A 215 -6.33 12.94 -23.19
CA SER A 215 -5.28 13.95 -23.41
C SER A 215 -3.93 13.55 -22.81
N PHE A 216 -3.93 12.76 -21.74
CA PHE A 216 -2.73 12.29 -21.06
C PHE A 216 -2.14 11.02 -21.69
N LEU A 217 -2.94 10.28 -22.47
CA LEU A 217 -2.54 9.13 -23.27
C LEU A 217 -1.84 9.51 -24.58
N ARG A 218 -1.99 10.75 -25.05
CA ARG A 218 -1.27 11.23 -26.24
C ARG A 218 0.21 11.44 -25.88
N ARG A 219 1.10 10.71 -26.56
CA ARG A 219 2.54 11.04 -26.57
C ARG A 219 2.70 12.49 -27.09
N PRO A 220 3.68 13.27 -26.58
CA PRO A 220 3.98 14.59 -27.13
C PRO A 220 4.20 14.47 -28.64
N SER A 221 3.63 15.36 -29.44
CA SER A 221 3.89 15.40 -30.87
C SER A 221 5.37 15.69 -31.10
N TYR A 222 6.13 14.69 -31.51
CA TYR A 222 7.50 14.84 -31.97
C TYR A 222 7.50 15.66 -33.26
N THR A 223 8.06 16.87 -33.23
CA THR A 223 8.44 17.60 -34.44
C THR A 223 9.79 17.05 -34.92
N PRO A 224 9.89 16.41 -36.09
CA PRO A 224 11.14 15.80 -36.53
C PRO A 224 12.22 16.83 -36.83
N SER A 225 13.36 16.68 -36.16
CA SER A 225 14.65 17.18 -36.62
C SER A 225 15.29 16.09 -37.49
N ASN A 226 15.96 16.50 -38.58
CA ASN A 226 16.29 15.76 -39.81
C ASN A 226 17.18 14.48 -39.70
N ASN A 227 17.33 13.83 -38.55
CA ASN A 227 18.24 12.67 -38.39
C ASN A 227 17.57 11.32 -38.08
N THR A 228 16.29 11.15 -38.41
CA THR A 228 15.47 9.99 -38.01
C THR A 228 15.06 9.09 -39.19
N LYS A 229 16.00 8.30 -39.73
CA LYS A 229 15.64 7.16 -40.60
C LYS A 229 15.97 5.79 -39.98
N LYS A 230 17.02 5.68 -39.17
CA LYS A 230 17.37 4.44 -38.48
C LYS A 230 16.55 4.19 -37.20
N GLU A 231 16.09 5.25 -36.53
CA GLU A 231 15.26 5.13 -35.32
C GLU A 231 13.81 4.76 -35.64
N GLN A 232 13.31 5.12 -36.84
CA GLN A 232 11.96 4.78 -37.31
C GLN A 232 11.79 3.29 -37.61
N GLU A 233 12.83 2.60 -38.07
CA GLU A 233 12.76 1.16 -38.35
C GLU A 233 12.70 0.34 -37.06
N VAL A 234 13.44 0.75 -36.02
CA VAL A 234 13.43 0.10 -34.70
C VAL A 234 12.10 0.32 -33.98
N GLU A 235 11.48 1.50 -34.09
CA GLU A 235 10.22 1.81 -33.40
C GLU A 235 9.00 1.09 -34.02
N VAL A 236 8.99 0.89 -35.35
CA VAL A 236 7.95 0.09 -36.04
C VAL A 236 8.07 -1.40 -35.70
N GLU A 237 9.28 -1.89 -35.45
CA GLU A 237 9.51 -3.28 -35.06
C GLU A 237 8.99 -3.57 -33.65
N ILE A 238 9.21 -2.63 -32.71
CA ILE A 238 8.69 -2.72 -31.35
C ILE A 238 7.16 -2.63 -31.34
N GLU A 239 6.54 -1.73 -32.10
CA GLU A 239 5.08 -1.60 -32.13
C GLU A 239 4.38 -2.86 -32.70
N LYS A 240 4.99 -3.52 -33.68
CA LYS A 240 4.51 -4.82 -34.19
C LYS A 240 4.64 -5.92 -33.14
N GLU A 241 5.75 -5.96 -32.41
CA GLU A 241 6.00 -6.95 -31.36
C GLU A 241 5.01 -6.83 -30.20
N TRP A 242 4.61 -5.61 -29.82
CA TRP A 242 3.58 -5.37 -28.80
C TRP A 242 2.18 -5.79 -29.26
N ILE A 243 1.79 -5.47 -30.50
CA ILE A 243 0.48 -5.85 -31.03
C ILE A 243 0.38 -7.38 -31.21
N GLU A 244 1.43 -8.03 -31.70
CA GLU A 244 1.46 -9.49 -31.82
C GLU A 244 1.39 -10.19 -30.46
N ASN A 245 2.06 -9.66 -29.43
CA ASN A 245 2.00 -10.23 -28.09
C ASN A 245 0.61 -10.11 -27.44
N ASP A 246 -0.10 -8.99 -27.66
CA ASP A 246 -1.47 -8.81 -27.15
C ASP A 246 -2.49 -9.69 -27.90
N GLU A 247 -2.34 -9.86 -29.21
CA GLU A 247 -3.17 -10.78 -30.00
C GLU A 247 -2.92 -12.25 -29.63
N ASN A 248 -1.68 -12.65 -29.38
CA ASN A 248 -1.36 -14.02 -28.97
C ASN A 248 -1.90 -14.32 -27.56
N ASN A 249 -1.81 -13.37 -26.62
CA ASN A 249 -2.35 -13.53 -25.27
C ASN A 249 -3.90 -13.65 -25.26
N THR A 250 -4.58 -12.98 -26.19
CA THR A 250 -6.04 -13.09 -26.33
C THR A 250 -6.48 -14.36 -27.06
N ARG A 251 -5.68 -14.89 -27.98
CA ARG A 251 -5.93 -16.20 -28.63
C ARG A 251 -5.71 -17.37 -27.65
N ASP A 252 -4.63 -17.36 -26.87
CA ASP A 252 -4.34 -18.38 -25.86
C ASP A 252 -5.41 -18.46 -24.76
N LYS A 253 -6.04 -17.32 -24.41
CA LYS A 253 -7.18 -17.30 -23.47
C LYS A 253 -8.45 -17.90 -24.08
N LYS A 254 -8.73 -17.64 -25.36
CA LYS A 254 -9.91 -18.19 -26.06
C LYS A 254 -9.80 -19.70 -26.28
N ASP A 255 -8.61 -20.21 -26.58
CA ASP A 255 -8.40 -21.65 -26.80
C ASP A 255 -8.50 -22.44 -25.48
N LYS A 256 -7.98 -21.88 -24.37
CA LYS A 256 -8.12 -22.48 -23.04
C LYS A 256 -9.56 -22.50 -22.51
N ASP A 257 -10.40 -21.55 -22.92
CA ASP A 257 -11.81 -21.52 -22.54
C ASP A 257 -12.67 -22.47 -23.39
N GLN A 258 -12.33 -22.68 -24.67
CA GLN A 258 -13.00 -23.66 -25.53
C GLN A 258 -12.67 -25.12 -25.13
N ASP A 259 -11.44 -25.41 -24.70
CA ASP A 259 -11.06 -26.75 -24.22
C ASP A 259 -11.68 -27.09 -22.85
N LYS A 260 -11.96 -26.10 -22.02
CA LYS A 260 -12.71 -26.28 -20.76
C LYS A 260 -14.20 -26.56 -20.99
N GLU A 261 -14.81 -25.97 -22.01
CA GLU A 261 -16.21 -26.26 -22.37
C GLU A 261 -16.39 -27.62 -23.06
N LYS A 262 -15.43 -28.07 -23.88
CA LYS A 262 -15.43 -29.43 -24.47
C LYS A 262 -15.28 -30.52 -23.40
N ASN A 263 -14.33 -30.37 -22.47
CA ASN A 263 -14.12 -31.35 -21.40
C ASN A 263 -15.31 -31.47 -20.43
N LYS A 264 -16.06 -30.38 -20.21
CA LYS A 264 -17.31 -30.42 -19.41
C LYS A 264 -18.46 -31.13 -20.13
N ARG A 265 -18.51 -31.08 -21.48
CA ARG A 265 -19.52 -31.81 -22.27
C ARG A 265 -19.22 -33.32 -22.35
N ASP A 266 -17.95 -33.70 -22.42
CA ASP A 266 -17.55 -35.11 -22.51
C ASP A 266 -17.64 -35.87 -21.18
N GLN A 267 -17.49 -35.18 -20.04
CA GLN A 267 -17.73 -35.78 -18.71
C GLN A 267 -19.21 -36.01 -18.41
N LYS A 268 -20.12 -35.19 -18.99
CA LYS A 268 -21.57 -35.38 -18.84
C LYS A 268 -22.06 -36.60 -19.64
N ASN A 269 -21.53 -36.83 -20.83
CA ASN A 269 -21.88 -38.00 -21.68
C ASN A 269 -21.30 -39.34 -21.18
N LYS A 270 -20.31 -39.35 -20.27
CA LYS A 270 -19.78 -40.57 -19.64
C LYS A 270 -20.54 -41.01 -18.37
N LYS A 271 -21.30 -40.11 -17.73
CA LYS A 271 -22.11 -40.45 -16.54
C LYS A 271 -23.44 -41.14 -16.88
N ASP A 272 -23.96 -40.96 -18.09
CA ASP A 272 -25.27 -41.52 -18.51
C ASP A 272 -25.18 -42.93 -19.15
N LYS A 273 -24.01 -43.58 -19.13
CA LYS A 273 -23.81 -44.94 -19.72
C LYS A 273 -23.31 -46.03 -18.76
N LYS A 274 -23.34 -45.81 -17.45
CA LYS A 274 -23.09 -46.87 -16.44
C LYS A 274 -24.24 -46.94 -15.44
N ILE A 275 -25.39 -47.42 -15.90
CA ILE A 275 -26.40 -48.03 -15.03
C ILE A 275 -26.64 -49.41 -15.59
N PHE A 276 -26.02 -50.44 -15.00
CA PHE A 276 -26.51 -51.83 -14.94
C PHE A 276 -25.55 -52.68 -14.10
N HIS A 277 -26.05 -53.22 -12.97
CA HIS A 277 -25.59 -54.43 -12.23
C HIS A 277 -24.24 -54.30 -11.45
N PHE A 278 -24.02 -54.74 -10.21
CA PHE A 278 -24.64 -55.74 -9.30
C PHE A 278 -24.29 -55.43 -7.81
N LYS A 279 -24.77 -56.31 -6.90
CA LYS A 279 -24.93 -56.25 -5.43
C LYS A 279 -23.66 -56.27 -4.52
N ASN A 280 -23.90 -55.83 -3.27
CA ASN A 280 -23.42 -56.26 -1.92
C ASN A 280 -21.97 -56.72 -1.69
N ASP A 281 -21.30 -56.18 -0.67
CA ASP A 281 -21.20 -56.79 0.68
C ASP A 281 -20.38 -55.91 1.65
N ASN A 282 -20.62 -56.12 2.95
CA ASN A 282 -20.00 -55.50 4.12
C ASN A 282 -18.49 -55.78 4.24
N LEU A 283 -17.75 -54.89 4.93
CA LEU A 283 -16.84 -55.26 6.05
C LEU A 283 -16.27 -54.00 6.74
N GLU A 284 -16.41 -53.95 8.07
CA GLU A 284 -15.57 -53.18 9.00
C GLU A 284 -14.20 -53.85 9.18
N ILE A 285 -13.17 -53.10 9.60
CA ILE A 285 -12.31 -53.35 10.78
C ILE A 285 -10.98 -52.54 10.73
N ASP A 286 -10.76 -51.83 11.85
CA ASP A 286 -9.57 -51.54 12.69
C ASP A 286 -8.25 -50.87 12.22
N LEU A 287 -7.98 -49.80 13.01
CA LEU A 287 -6.81 -49.29 13.75
C LEU A 287 -5.39 -49.91 13.65
N ASP A 288 -4.47 -49.08 14.18
CA ASP A 288 -3.04 -49.26 14.55
C ASP A 288 -2.06 -48.81 13.44
N ASP A 289 -0.93 -48.15 13.68
CA ASP A 289 -0.27 -47.52 14.83
C ASP A 289 1.00 -46.81 14.27
N ASP A 290 1.59 -45.93 15.07
CA ASP A 290 3.02 -45.53 15.12
C ASP A 290 3.73 -44.88 13.90
N ASP A 291 4.29 -43.68 14.15
CA ASP A 291 5.76 -43.50 14.19
C ASP A 291 6.08 -42.05 14.65
N GLU A 292 6.63 -41.97 15.87
CA GLU A 292 7.44 -40.87 16.38
C GLU A 292 8.79 -40.87 15.66
N ASP A 293 9.35 -39.69 15.37
CA ASP A 293 10.80 -39.53 15.29
C ASP A 293 11.22 -38.08 15.59
N ASP A 294 12.08 -37.99 16.60
CA ASP A 294 12.81 -36.84 17.13
C ASP A 294 13.76 -36.21 16.10
N LEU A 295 13.96 -34.88 16.16
CA LEU A 295 15.28 -34.28 15.95
C LEU A 295 15.44 -32.96 16.74
N ASP A 296 16.25 -33.08 17.79
CA ASP A 296 16.91 -32.04 18.58
C ASP A 296 18.11 -31.45 17.81
N GLY A 297 18.46 -30.19 18.08
CA GLY A 297 19.56 -29.48 17.40
C GLY A 297 19.64 -27.99 17.72
N GLY A 298 19.93 -27.66 18.98
CA GLY A 298 20.36 -26.31 19.38
C GLY A 298 21.86 -26.11 19.19
N GLU A 299 22.25 -25.04 18.50
CA GLU A 299 23.64 -24.54 18.47
C GLU A 299 23.76 -23.32 19.39
N ASP A 300 24.64 -23.43 20.38
CA ASP A 300 25.04 -22.37 21.31
C ASP A 300 25.89 -21.30 20.60
N PHE A 301 25.52 -20.03 20.75
CA PHE A 301 26.27 -18.88 20.23
C PHE A 301 27.23 -18.34 21.30
N ASP A 302 28.51 -18.25 20.94
CA ASP A 302 29.61 -17.81 21.81
C ASP A 302 29.51 -16.30 22.14
N SER A 303 29.29 -15.98 23.42
CA SER A 303 29.11 -14.61 23.91
C SER A 303 30.40 -13.78 24.00
N SER A 304 31.56 -14.33 23.63
CA SER A 304 32.85 -13.65 23.74
C SER A 304 33.14 -12.66 22.59
N GLU A 305 32.54 -12.82 21.40
CA GLU A 305 32.70 -11.87 20.29
C GLU A 305 31.90 -10.57 20.48
N LEU A 306 30.76 -10.62 21.18
CA LEU A 306 29.91 -9.44 21.41
C LEU A 306 30.51 -8.45 22.41
N GLN A 307 31.36 -8.92 23.34
CA GLN A 307 32.05 -8.04 24.29
C GLN A 307 33.23 -7.29 23.68
N ALA A 308 33.80 -7.77 22.57
CA ALA A 308 34.86 -7.07 21.85
C ALA A 308 34.32 -5.88 21.05
N ILE A 309 33.13 -6.01 20.46
CA ILE A 309 32.51 -4.97 19.62
C ILE A 309 31.96 -3.80 20.46
N MET A 310 31.48 -4.05 21.68
CA MET A 310 30.98 -2.98 22.56
C MET A 310 32.08 -2.05 23.11
N LYS A 311 33.34 -2.50 23.14
CA LYS A 311 34.44 -1.70 23.68
C LYS A 311 35.00 -0.67 22.68
N GLU A 312 34.76 -0.88 21.38
CA GLU A 312 35.21 0.03 20.31
C GLU A 312 34.26 1.21 20.06
N VAL A 313 33.04 1.17 20.61
CA VAL A 313 32.01 2.21 20.41
C VAL A 313 32.04 3.29 21.51
N GLU A 314 32.63 3.02 22.68
CA GLU A 314 32.73 3.99 23.78
C GLU A 314 33.91 4.99 23.65
N GLU A 315 34.81 4.83 22.67
CA GLU A 315 35.97 5.72 22.48
C GLU A 315 35.78 6.81 21.40
N LEU A 316 34.58 6.95 20.82
CA LEU A 316 34.27 8.03 19.86
C LEU A 316 33.54 9.20 20.54
N ASP A 317 34.32 9.93 21.33
CA ASP A 317 33.98 11.23 21.90
C ASP A 317 34.04 12.30 20.79
N PHE A 318 32.92 12.98 20.50
CA PHE A 318 32.88 14.12 19.58
C PHE A 318 32.69 15.42 20.39
N SER A 319 33.82 15.99 20.79
CA SER A 319 33.94 17.42 21.07
C SER A 319 34.16 18.18 19.75
N ASP A 320 33.13 18.91 19.30
CA ASP A 320 33.16 20.31 18.81
C ASP A 320 31.88 20.67 18.03
#